data_AF-A0A3L5TUT9-F1
#
_entry.id   AF-A0A3L5TUT9-F1
#
_cell.length_a   1.000
_cell.length_b   1.000
_cell.length_c   1.000
_cell.angle_alpha   90.00
_cell.angle_beta   90.00
_cell.angle_gamma   90.00
#
_symmetry.space_group_name_H-M   'P 1'
#
loop_
_entity.id
_entity.type
_entity.pdbx_description
1 polymer ?
#
loop_
_entity_poly.entity_id
_entity_poly.type
_entity_poly.pdbx_seq_one_letter_code
_entity_poly.pdbx_strand_id
1 'polypeptide(L)'
;MFPMVKCAIRMRNSKQSTPGPYLYSPIFKAGLYPESFYYAVNEGESINITFTSSVPVGCNGSNCDLNFYIRQWADASSCTNGIVNRDILIKAEFCGISLGNSTGIEKKTLQVYGYNDGLYNTNNRYAYLELYTSSVSKSNAIWEDVYIEPIRVMVKDKDIVLLNRLCQSYNDPHFRTFDGKHYDYMGVGEFVLYKNDIGPYIVHALFTSCGSGLPGASCLCGIAIRSKCSLFVLRTCEKISRREKHLLQQPIVSLTSCDENDMTVIHTNDDYKIILPIATEIRFSTARRFISVISIKPSVVDINTAKGLCGVPNTTPDKSDDFTLRGNGQVTDEQIFADSWK
;
A
#
# COMPACT_ATOMS: atom_id res chain seq x y z
N MET A 1 29.09 0.57 -15.96
CA MET A 1 30.40 -0.13 -15.85
C MET A 1 31.37 0.74 -15.05
N PHE A 2 31.73 0.32 -13.82
CA PHE A 2 32.66 1.10 -12.98
C PHE A 2 34.11 0.97 -13.47
N PRO A 3 34.93 2.03 -13.36
CA PRO A 3 36.34 1.94 -13.68
C PRO A 3 37.04 1.01 -12.68
N MET A 4 37.58 -0.09 -13.21
CA MET A 4 38.48 -0.97 -12.48
C MET A 4 39.89 -0.38 -12.56
N VAL A 5 40.47 0.00 -11.42
CA VAL A 5 41.76 0.69 -11.36
C VAL A 5 42.75 -0.05 -10.48
N LYS A 6 44.03 0.28 -10.63
CA LYS A 6 45.10 -0.11 -9.73
C LYS A 6 45.96 1.11 -9.42
N CYS A 7 46.39 1.27 -8.17
CA CYS A 7 47.35 2.29 -7.80
C CYS A 7 48.75 1.83 -8.22
N ALA A 8 49.60 2.77 -8.65
CA ALA A 8 51.00 2.50 -8.95
C ALA A 8 51.87 3.43 -8.11
N ILE A 9 52.80 2.87 -7.34
CA ILE A 9 53.82 3.63 -6.62
C ILE A 9 55.19 3.33 -7.24
N ARG A 10 56.06 4.34 -7.30
CA ARG A 10 57.48 4.14 -7.61
C ARG A 10 58.32 5.02 -6.70
N MET A 11 59.44 4.49 -6.24
CA MET A 11 60.34 5.20 -5.34
C MET A 11 61.58 5.66 -6.10
N ARG A 12 62.16 6.78 -5.66
CA ARG A 12 63.47 7.27 -6.13
C ARG A 12 64.29 7.66 -4.91
N ASN A 13 65.59 7.42 -4.96
CA ASN A 13 66.49 7.64 -3.83
C ASN A 13 66.75 9.14 -3.58
N SER A 14 66.86 9.92 -4.65
CA SER A 14 66.95 11.38 -4.62
C SER A 14 66.08 12.01 -5.71
N LYS A 15 65.81 13.32 -5.63
CA LYS A 15 65.05 14.04 -6.66
C LYS A 15 65.66 13.92 -8.07
N GLN A 16 66.96 13.68 -8.16
CA GLN A 16 67.73 13.58 -9.40
C GLN A 16 67.93 12.13 -9.88
N SER A 17 67.69 11.13 -9.02
CA SER A 17 67.86 9.72 -9.39
C SER A 17 66.73 9.22 -10.30
N THR A 18 67.06 8.26 -11.17
CA THR A 18 66.08 7.51 -11.97
C THR A 18 65.09 6.79 -11.04
N PRO A 19 63.78 6.96 -11.23
CA PRO A 19 62.78 6.22 -10.47
C PRO A 19 62.89 4.71 -10.69
N GLY A 20 62.67 3.94 -9.62
CA GLY A 20 62.55 2.49 -9.70
C GLY A 20 61.29 2.03 -10.46
N PRO A 21 61.11 0.70 -10.61
CA PRO A 21 59.93 0.13 -11.26
C PRO A 21 58.65 0.49 -10.49
N TYR A 22 57.53 0.50 -11.21
CA TYR A 22 56.22 0.64 -10.60
C TYR A 22 55.86 -0.63 -9.81
N LEU A 23 55.44 -0.44 -8.56
CA LEU A 23 54.72 -1.43 -7.78
C LEU A 23 53.23 -1.12 -7.89
N TYR A 24 52.44 -2.13 -8.20
CA TYR A 24 51.00 -1.98 -8.41
C TYR A 24 50.21 -2.58 -7.25
N SER A 25 49.10 -1.94 -6.89
CA SER A 25 48.10 -2.54 -6.01
C SER A 25 47.32 -3.64 -6.75
N PRO A 26 46.58 -4.50 -6.01
CA PRO A 26 45.47 -5.25 -6.58
C PRO A 26 44.49 -4.31 -7.29
N ILE A 27 43.74 -4.86 -8.25
CA ILE A 27 42.69 -4.12 -8.96
C ILE A 27 41.50 -3.92 -8.01
N PHE A 28 40.93 -2.72 -7.97
CA PHE A 28 39.74 -2.40 -7.19
C PHE A 28 38.79 -1.48 -7.97
N LYS A 29 37.51 -1.47 -7.56
CA LYS A 29 36.50 -0.53 -8.08
C LYS A 29 36.75 0.85 -7.47
N ALA A 30 37.03 1.85 -8.29
CA ALA A 30 37.19 3.23 -7.83
C ALA A 30 35.89 4.03 -7.97
N GLY A 31 35.55 4.81 -6.94
CA GLY A 31 34.44 5.74 -6.93
C GLY A 31 33.40 5.40 -5.86
N LEU A 32 32.18 5.87 -6.08
CA LEU A 32 31.01 5.56 -5.26
C LEU A 32 30.16 4.50 -5.97
N TYR A 33 29.83 3.41 -5.28
CA TYR A 33 28.99 2.34 -5.85
C TYR A 33 28.02 1.78 -4.81
N PRO A 34 26.79 1.42 -5.21
CA PRO A 34 25.85 0.76 -4.33
C PRO A 34 26.23 -0.72 -4.13
N GLU A 35 25.71 -1.34 -3.07
CA GLU A 35 25.87 -2.78 -2.83
C GLU A 35 25.12 -3.63 -3.89
N SER A 36 24.04 -3.10 -4.48
CA SER A 36 23.28 -3.70 -5.58
C SER A 36 22.75 -2.62 -6.53
N PHE A 37 22.44 -2.96 -7.77
CA PHE A 37 21.67 -2.11 -8.68
C PHE A 37 20.18 -2.45 -8.72
N TYR A 38 19.79 -3.50 -7.99
CA TYR A 38 18.44 -4.01 -7.94
C TYR A 38 18.01 -4.16 -6.49
N TYR A 39 16.94 -3.47 -6.12
CA TYR A 39 16.30 -3.55 -4.81
C TYR A 39 14.81 -3.81 -4.96
N ALA A 40 14.20 -4.35 -3.91
CA ALA A 40 12.75 -4.48 -3.81
C ALA A 40 12.27 -3.97 -2.44
N VAL A 41 11.16 -3.24 -2.43
CA VAL A 41 10.52 -2.69 -1.23
C VAL A 41 9.02 -2.88 -1.35
N ASN A 42 8.33 -3.25 -0.28
CA ASN A 42 6.87 -3.31 -0.30
C ASN A 42 6.29 -1.91 -0.07
N GLU A 43 5.05 -1.68 -0.52
CA GLU A 43 4.36 -0.42 -0.25
C GLU A 43 4.24 -0.12 1.25
N GLY A 44 4.50 1.14 1.61
CA GLY A 44 4.52 1.62 2.99
C GLY A 44 5.72 1.15 3.81
N GLU A 45 6.64 0.36 3.24
CA GLU A 45 7.89 -0.06 3.89
C GLU A 45 9.09 0.72 3.34
N SER A 46 10.23 0.57 4.00
CA SER A 46 11.49 1.23 3.63
C SER A 46 12.64 0.25 3.47
N ILE A 47 13.58 0.59 2.61
CA ILE A 47 14.85 -0.10 2.44
C ILE A 47 16.01 0.89 2.55
N ASN A 48 17.20 0.37 2.90
CA ASN A 48 18.44 1.15 2.89
C ASN A 48 19.30 0.71 1.70
N ILE A 49 19.64 1.68 0.85
CA ILE A 49 20.62 1.50 -0.23
C ILE A 49 21.96 1.99 0.31
N THR A 50 22.87 1.06 0.57
CA THR A 50 24.21 1.37 1.05
C THR A 50 25.17 1.57 -0.11
N PHE A 51 25.89 2.69 -0.09
CA PHE A 51 26.94 3.03 -1.02
C PHE A 51 28.28 2.94 -0.33
N THR A 52 29.28 2.42 -1.04
CA THR A 52 30.68 2.41 -0.61
C THR A 52 31.48 3.35 -1.49
N SER A 53 32.16 4.31 -0.87
CA SER A 53 33.20 5.11 -1.51
C SER A 53 34.55 4.47 -1.24
N SER A 54 35.27 4.10 -2.31
CA SER A 54 36.60 3.49 -2.21
C SER A 54 37.74 4.47 -2.46
N VAL A 55 37.43 5.71 -2.83
CA VAL A 55 38.40 6.74 -3.15
C VAL A 55 38.15 7.95 -2.24
N PRO A 56 39.17 8.55 -1.65
CA PRO A 56 39.01 9.78 -0.88
C PRO A 56 38.58 10.95 -1.77
N VAL A 57 37.84 11.91 -1.21
CA VAL A 57 37.48 13.16 -1.92
C VAL A 57 38.72 14.00 -2.25
N GLY A 58 39.74 13.94 -1.38
CA GLY A 58 41.08 14.49 -1.63
C GLY A 58 41.10 16.01 -1.77
N CYS A 59 40.95 16.74 -0.66
CA CYS A 59 40.80 18.20 -0.65
C CYS A 59 41.69 18.85 0.41
N ASN A 60 42.31 19.99 0.07
CA ASN A 60 43.27 20.73 0.92
C ASN A 60 42.67 22.00 1.57
N GLY A 61 41.35 22.05 1.81
CA GLY A 61 40.65 23.25 2.33
C GLY A 61 39.58 22.95 3.39
N SER A 62 38.83 23.97 3.80
CA SER A 62 37.78 23.90 4.83
C SER A 62 36.37 23.58 4.30
N ASN A 63 36.19 23.41 2.97
CA ASN A 63 34.90 23.08 2.36
C ASN A 63 35.11 21.99 1.29
N CYS A 64 35.00 20.74 1.71
CA CYS A 64 35.43 19.56 0.94
C CYS A 64 34.32 18.51 0.79
N ASP A 65 33.07 18.90 1.00
CA ASP A 65 31.94 17.98 0.88
C ASP A 65 31.62 17.76 -0.59
N LEU A 66 31.71 16.51 -1.03
CA LEU A 66 31.28 16.07 -2.35
C LEU A 66 29.84 15.58 -2.24
N ASN A 67 28.93 16.28 -2.89
CA ASN A 67 27.51 15.94 -2.89
C ASN A 67 27.12 15.23 -4.18
N PHE A 68 26.58 14.03 -4.03
CA PHE A 68 25.83 13.33 -5.06
C PHE A 68 24.36 13.74 -4.94
N TYR A 69 23.82 14.29 -6.01
CA TYR A 69 22.41 14.59 -6.15
C TYR A 69 21.69 13.34 -6.64
N ILE A 70 20.48 13.15 -6.15
CA ILE A 70 19.60 12.06 -6.57
C ILE A 70 18.54 12.66 -7.48
N ARG A 71 18.23 12.00 -8.58
CA ARG A 71 17.04 12.30 -9.38
C ARG A 71 16.34 11.02 -9.82
N GLN A 72 15.04 11.13 -10.10
CA GLN A 72 14.28 10.04 -10.70
C GLN A 72 14.32 10.15 -12.23
N TRP A 73 14.67 9.06 -12.91
CA TRP A 73 14.82 9.05 -14.38
C TRP A 73 13.52 9.46 -15.10
N ALA A 74 12.37 8.94 -14.65
CA ALA A 74 11.10 9.07 -15.36
C ALA A 74 10.63 10.54 -15.48
N ASP A 75 10.77 11.33 -14.42
CA ASP A 75 10.23 12.69 -14.33
C ASP A 75 11.34 13.76 -14.26
N ALA A 76 12.61 13.36 -14.32
CA ALA A 76 13.79 14.22 -14.13
C ALA A 76 13.74 15.08 -12.85
N SER A 77 12.94 14.67 -11.86
CA SER A 77 12.77 15.39 -10.60
C SER A 77 14.00 15.18 -9.72
N SER A 78 14.68 16.28 -9.39
CA SER A 78 15.80 16.27 -8.46
C SER A 78 15.29 16.20 -7.02
N CYS A 79 15.92 15.37 -6.19
CA CYS A 79 15.65 15.25 -4.76
C CYS A 79 16.26 16.48 -4.06
N THR A 80 15.53 17.60 -4.03
CA THR A 80 15.93 18.79 -3.27
C THR A 80 15.14 18.92 -1.97
N ASN A 81 13.84 18.60 -2.00
CA ASN A 81 12.93 18.63 -0.85
C ASN A 81 12.22 17.29 -0.62
N GLY A 82 12.90 16.20 -0.98
CA GLY A 82 12.32 14.86 -1.10
C GLY A 82 11.91 14.53 -2.52
N ILE A 83 11.56 13.26 -2.74
CA ILE A 83 10.87 12.78 -3.92
C ILE A 83 9.58 12.14 -3.44
N VAL A 84 8.45 12.60 -3.96
CA VAL A 84 7.14 11.98 -3.77
C VAL A 84 6.55 11.77 -5.15
N ASN A 85 6.61 10.55 -5.67
CA ASN A 85 5.89 10.17 -6.87
C ASN A 85 5.03 8.94 -6.57
N ARG A 86 4.28 8.44 -7.56
CA ARG A 86 3.45 7.26 -7.34
C ARG A 86 4.26 6.02 -6.96
N ASP A 87 5.48 5.85 -7.45
CA ASP A 87 6.30 4.65 -7.21
C ASP A 87 7.02 4.69 -5.86
N ILE A 88 7.79 5.74 -5.58
CA ILE A 88 8.67 5.82 -4.40
C ILE A 88 8.55 7.12 -3.62
N LEU A 89 8.96 7.06 -2.36
CA LEU A 89 9.10 8.19 -1.46
C LEU A 89 10.55 8.26 -0.93
N ILE A 90 11.18 9.42 -1.08
CA ILE A 90 12.45 9.77 -0.42
C ILE A 90 12.18 11.03 0.39
N LYS A 91 12.43 10.99 1.69
CA LYS A 91 12.26 12.17 2.56
C LYS A 91 13.36 13.20 2.30
N ALA A 92 13.06 14.47 2.58
CA ALA A 92 14.01 15.56 2.39
C ALA A 92 15.35 15.34 3.12
N GLU A 93 15.33 14.75 4.34
CA GLU A 93 16.56 14.47 5.09
C GLU A 93 17.49 13.42 4.43
N PHE A 94 16.96 12.62 3.50
CA PHE A 94 17.72 11.60 2.76
C PHE A 94 18.02 12.01 1.32
N CYS A 95 17.74 13.26 0.95
CA CYS A 95 18.08 13.75 -0.37
C CYS A 95 19.58 14.00 -0.53
N GLY A 96 20.18 13.20 -1.41
CA GLY A 96 21.58 13.27 -1.76
C GLY A 96 22.49 12.44 -0.85
N ILE A 97 23.74 12.30 -1.29
CA ILE A 97 24.80 11.65 -0.51
C ILE A 97 25.97 12.60 -0.43
N SER A 98 26.37 12.96 0.78
CA SER A 98 27.54 13.80 1.02
C SER A 98 28.71 12.96 1.53
N LEU A 99 29.82 12.99 0.79
CA LEU A 99 31.11 12.43 1.18
C LEU A 99 31.99 13.56 1.71
N GLY A 100 32.49 13.39 2.94
CA GLY A 100 33.34 14.39 3.57
C GLY A 100 34.82 14.20 3.23
N ASN A 101 35.69 14.89 3.98
CA ASN A 101 37.15 14.73 3.88
C ASN A 101 37.62 13.45 4.60
N SER A 102 37.18 12.28 4.13
CA SER A 102 37.63 10.99 4.62
C SER A 102 38.86 10.52 3.83
N THR A 103 39.84 9.96 4.54
CA THR A 103 41.08 9.40 3.94
C THR A 103 40.98 7.90 3.66
N GLY A 104 39.78 7.30 3.83
CA GLY A 104 39.56 5.86 3.77
C GLY A 104 38.22 5.49 3.14
N ILE A 105 37.89 4.20 3.21
CA ILE A 105 36.62 3.68 2.69
C ILE A 105 35.47 4.21 3.55
N GLU A 106 34.51 4.88 2.93
CA GLU A 106 33.35 5.45 3.59
C GLU A 106 32.07 4.76 3.11
N LYS A 107 31.13 4.50 4.03
CA LYS A 107 29.81 3.98 3.70
C LYS A 107 28.73 5.03 3.95
N LYS A 108 27.79 5.17 3.02
CA LYS A 108 26.64 6.06 3.12
C LYS A 108 25.36 5.30 2.82
N THR A 109 24.26 5.67 3.46
CA THR A 109 22.98 5.00 3.30
C THR A 109 21.92 5.98 2.83
N LEU A 110 21.21 5.60 1.78
CA LEU A 110 20.00 6.27 1.30
C LEU A 110 18.78 5.45 1.71
N GLN A 111 17.87 6.02 2.49
CA GLN A 111 16.62 5.36 2.81
C GLN A 111 15.56 5.68 1.75
N VAL A 112 14.94 4.64 1.19
CA VAL A 112 13.89 4.74 0.17
C VAL A 112 12.66 4.00 0.64
N TYR A 113 11.49 4.60 0.47
CA TYR A 113 10.20 4.04 0.84
C TYR A 113 9.41 3.65 -0.41
N GLY A 114 8.72 2.50 -0.37
CA GLY A 114 7.72 2.18 -1.39
C GLY A 114 6.48 3.05 -1.18
N TYR A 115 6.11 3.87 -2.16
CA TYR A 115 4.97 4.78 -2.01
C TYR A 115 3.67 3.98 -2.01
N ASN A 116 2.83 4.15 -1.00
CA ASN A 116 1.50 3.57 -0.99
C ASN A 116 0.59 4.43 -1.87
N ASP A 117 0.15 3.92 -3.02
CA ASP A 117 -0.71 4.67 -3.93
C ASP A 117 -2.20 4.64 -3.59
N GLY A 118 -2.59 3.81 -2.62
CA GLY A 118 -3.98 3.63 -2.22
C GLY A 118 -4.86 3.07 -3.33
N LEU A 119 -4.27 2.49 -4.38
CA LEU A 119 -4.99 1.92 -5.51
C LEU A 119 -4.93 0.41 -5.45
N TYR A 120 -6.11 -0.23 -5.37
CA TYR A 120 -6.17 -1.67 -5.55
C TYR A 120 -5.64 -2.08 -6.92
N ASN A 121 -4.44 -2.64 -6.96
CA ASN A 121 -3.85 -3.21 -8.15
C ASN A 121 -2.96 -4.43 -7.78
N THR A 122 -2.25 -5.01 -8.74
CA THR A 122 -1.38 -6.17 -8.46
C THR A 122 -0.04 -6.05 -9.16
N ASN A 123 0.20 -4.90 -9.79
CA ASN A 123 1.32 -4.71 -10.68
C ASN A 123 2.46 -4.06 -9.90
N ASN A 124 3.59 -4.75 -9.81
CA ASN A 124 4.79 -4.13 -9.27
C ASN A 124 5.16 -2.91 -10.10
N ARG A 125 5.62 -1.87 -9.40
CA ARG A 125 6.08 -0.62 -10.01
C ARG A 125 7.59 -0.53 -9.94
N TYR A 126 8.19 0.30 -10.78
CA TYR A 126 9.64 0.41 -10.88
C TYR A 126 10.06 1.86 -10.90
N ALA A 127 10.91 2.23 -9.94
CA ALA A 127 11.61 3.49 -9.93
C ALA A 127 13.08 3.29 -10.32
N TYR A 128 13.66 4.28 -11.00
CA TYR A 128 15.06 4.30 -11.38
C TYR A 128 15.69 5.54 -10.76
N LEU A 129 16.60 5.31 -9.83
CA LEU A 129 17.32 6.35 -9.11
C LEU A 129 18.66 6.60 -9.78
N GLU A 130 18.87 7.82 -10.25
CA GLU A 130 20.14 8.29 -10.79
C GLU A 130 20.87 9.09 -9.73
N LEU A 131 22.17 8.84 -9.60
CA LEU A 131 23.04 9.61 -8.73
C LEU A 131 24.14 10.26 -9.55
N TYR A 132 24.33 11.56 -9.36
CA TYR A 132 25.31 12.32 -10.11
C TYR A 132 25.92 13.44 -9.26
N THR A 133 27.13 13.85 -9.58
CA THR A 133 27.77 15.03 -9.00
C THR A 133 27.47 16.25 -9.87
N SER A 134 27.25 17.43 -9.27
CA SER A 134 27.38 18.68 -10.04
C SER A 134 28.85 18.92 -10.37
N SER A 135 29.15 19.45 -11.55
CA SER A 135 30.47 19.72 -12.18
C SER A 135 31.48 20.58 -11.39
N VAL A 136 31.37 20.68 -10.06
CA VAL A 136 32.18 21.55 -9.21
C VAL A 136 32.78 20.76 -8.05
N SER A 137 33.64 19.78 -8.35
CA SER A 137 34.62 19.35 -7.35
C SER A 137 35.91 20.14 -7.59
N LYS A 138 36.20 21.11 -6.72
CA LYS A 138 37.46 21.89 -6.75
C LYS A 138 38.66 21.09 -6.22
N SER A 139 38.45 19.82 -5.89
CA SER A 139 39.37 18.97 -5.14
C SER A 139 40.09 17.94 -6.01
N ASN A 140 39.37 17.18 -6.86
CA ASN A 140 39.96 16.10 -7.66
C ASN A 140 39.14 15.76 -8.93
N ALA A 141 39.79 15.72 -10.10
CA ALA A 141 39.17 15.45 -11.40
C ALA A 141 38.42 14.11 -11.50
N ILE A 142 38.71 13.14 -10.63
CA ILE A 142 37.99 11.86 -10.61
C ILE A 142 36.50 11.99 -10.23
N TRP A 143 36.13 13.10 -9.58
CA TRP A 143 34.77 13.37 -9.10
C TRP A 143 34.03 14.38 -10.00
N GLU A 144 34.61 14.75 -11.13
CA GLU A 144 33.97 15.62 -12.13
C GLU A 144 33.00 14.80 -12.98
N ASP A 145 31.75 15.29 -13.10
CA ASP A 145 30.68 14.69 -13.90
C ASP A 145 30.48 13.18 -13.68
N VAL A 146 30.66 12.74 -12.42
CA VAL A 146 30.42 11.36 -12.06
C VAL A 146 28.94 11.05 -12.16
N TYR A 147 28.64 9.99 -12.89
CA TYR A 147 27.30 9.44 -13.05
C TYR A 147 27.30 7.96 -12.67
N ILE A 148 26.42 7.60 -11.74
CA ILE A 148 26.22 6.22 -11.32
C ILE A 148 25.09 5.62 -12.15
N GLU A 149 25.30 4.39 -12.63
CA GLU A 149 24.29 3.63 -13.35
C GLU A 149 22.97 3.56 -12.55
N PRO A 150 21.79 3.74 -13.19
CA PRO A 150 20.53 3.85 -12.46
C PRO A 150 20.26 2.63 -11.57
N ILE A 151 19.93 2.90 -10.31
CA ILE A 151 19.52 1.86 -9.37
C ILE A 151 18.03 1.61 -9.57
N ARG A 152 17.68 0.37 -9.90
CA ARG A 152 16.30 -0.06 -10.06
C ARG A 152 15.72 -0.48 -8.71
N VAL A 153 14.64 0.18 -8.31
CA VAL A 153 13.85 -0.16 -7.13
C VAL A 153 12.50 -0.67 -7.59
N MET A 154 12.23 -1.96 -7.33
CA MET A 154 10.93 -2.58 -7.56
C MET A 154 10.05 -2.36 -6.33
N VAL A 155 8.92 -1.70 -6.52
CA VAL A 155 7.93 -1.48 -5.48
C VAL A 155 6.90 -2.59 -5.61
N LYS A 156 6.90 -3.49 -4.63
CA LYS A 156 5.99 -4.63 -4.56
C LYS A 156 4.65 -4.16 -4.03
N ASP A 157 3.64 -4.35 -4.85
CA ASP A 157 2.27 -4.04 -4.52
C ASP A 157 1.77 -5.02 -3.43
N LYS A 158 1.21 -4.47 -2.34
CA LYS A 158 0.73 -5.30 -1.23
C LYS A 158 -0.65 -5.89 -1.48
N ASP A 159 -1.43 -5.34 -2.41
CA ASP A 159 -2.79 -5.77 -2.73
C ASP A 159 -2.82 -7.11 -3.47
N ILE A 160 -1.67 -7.67 -3.87
CA ILE A 160 -1.57 -9.03 -4.41
C ILE A 160 -2.21 -10.07 -3.47
N VAL A 161 -2.15 -9.86 -2.14
CA VAL A 161 -2.77 -10.75 -1.15
C VAL A 161 -4.30 -10.71 -1.19
N LEU A 162 -4.86 -9.63 -1.74
CA LEU A 162 -6.29 -9.43 -1.89
C LEU A 162 -6.84 -10.03 -3.18
N LEU A 163 -5.98 -10.59 -4.05
CA LEU A 163 -6.41 -11.22 -5.28
C LEU A 163 -7.51 -12.27 -5.01
N ASN A 164 -8.65 -12.10 -5.68
CA ASN A 164 -9.87 -12.90 -5.52
C ASN A 164 -10.53 -12.83 -4.13
N ARG A 165 -10.19 -11.87 -3.28
CA ARG A 165 -10.93 -11.57 -2.05
C ARG A 165 -12.08 -10.63 -2.34
N LEU A 166 -13.28 -11.19 -2.32
CA LEU A 166 -14.51 -10.45 -2.58
C LEU A 166 -15.64 -11.10 -1.81
N CYS A 167 -16.19 -10.36 -0.85
CA CYS A 167 -17.44 -10.73 -0.22
C CYS A 167 -18.61 -10.25 -1.08
N GLN A 168 -19.64 -11.07 -1.22
CA GLN A 168 -20.85 -10.71 -1.94
C GLN A 168 -22.08 -11.22 -1.21
N SER A 169 -23.15 -10.44 -1.24
CA SER A 169 -24.50 -10.90 -0.95
C SER A 169 -25.39 -10.55 -2.13
N TYR A 170 -26.00 -11.56 -2.70
CA TYR A 170 -27.02 -11.43 -3.74
C TYR A 170 -28.39 -11.39 -3.06
N ASN A 171 -29.47 -11.09 -3.79
CA ASN A 171 -30.81 -11.26 -3.24
C ASN A 171 -31.11 -12.71 -2.83
N ASP A 172 -32.22 -12.91 -2.10
CA ASP A 172 -32.68 -14.20 -1.55
C ASP A 172 -31.61 -14.95 -0.74
N PRO A 173 -31.01 -14.26 0.23
CA PRO A 173 -29.63 -13.86 0.12
C PRO A 173 -28.68 -15.05 0.13
N HIS A 174 -28.04 -15.22 -1.02
CA HIS A 174 -26.87 -16.05 -1.20
C HIS A 174 -25.64 -15.23 -0.83
N PHE A 175 -24.80 -15.76 0.07
CA PHE A 175 -23.56 -15.14 0.49
C PHE A 175 -22.36 -15.84 -0.13
N ARG A 176 -21.33 -15.04 -0.41
CA ARG A 176 -19.96 -15.49 -0.65
C ARG A 176 -19.06 -14.70 0.29
N THR A 177 -18.29 -15.38 1.13
CA THR A 177 -17.29 -14.76 2.02
C THR A 177 -16.06 -14.30 1.24
N PHE A 178 -15.18 -13.53 1.89
CA PHE A 178 -13.92 -13.09 1.27
C PHE A 178 -13.08 -14.25 0.73
N ASP A 179 -13.04 -15.37 1.43
CA ASP A 179 -12.24 -16.55 1.08
C ASP A 179 -13.02 -17.55 0.21
N GLY A 180 -14.24 -17.17 -0.19
CA GLY A 180 -15.04 -17.84 -1.21
C GLY A 180 -15.88 -19.01 -0.70
N LYS A 181 -16.19 -19.06 0.60
CA LYS A 181 -17.22 -19.93 1.14
C LYS A 181 -18.59 -19.41 0.75
N HIS A 182 -19.45 -20.30 0.27
CA HIS A 182 -20.82 -19.97 -0.11
C HIS A 182 -21.76 -20.51 0.97
N TYR A 183 -22.79 -19.74 1.31
CA TYR A 183 -23.85 -20.15 2.24
C TYR A 183 -25.10 -19.31 2.03
N ASP A 184 -26.23 -19.85 2.46
CA ASP A 184 -27.54 -19.21 2.30
C ASP A 184 -28.12 -18.89 3.68
N TYR A 185 -28.67 -17.70 3.83
CA TYR A 185 -29.24 -17.30 5.12
C TYR A 185 -30.44 -16.38 4.97
N MET A 186 -31.65 -16.93 5.12
CA MET A 186 -32.91 -16.20 4.88
C MET A 186 -33.39 -15.36 6.08
N GLY A 187 -32.47 -14.90 6.93
CA GLY A 187 -32.82 -14.17 8.15
C GLY A 187 -33.31 -12.75 7.90
N VAL A 188 -34.38 -12.38 8.60
CA VAL A 188 -34.93 -11.01 8.56
C VAL A 188 -34.39 -10.22 9.75
N GLY A 189 -33.90 -9.00 9.48
CA GLY A 189 -33.32 -8.11 10.46
C GLY A 189 -32.13 -7.31 9.92
N GLU A 190 -31.45 -6.63 10.84
CA GLU A 190 -30.20 -5.94 10.58
C GLU A 190 -29.04 -6.87 10.98
N PHE A 191 -28.01 -6.94 10.15
CA PHE A 191 -26.84 -7.79 10.37
C PHE A 191 -25.56 -7.05 10.00
N VAL A 192 -24.47 -7.39 10.67
CA VAL A 192 -23.14 -6.87 10.35
C VAL A 192 -22.51 -7.70 9.24
N LEU A 193 -22.40 -7.14 8.04
CA LEU A 193 -21.68 -7.78 6.93
C LEU A 193 -20.18 -7.78 7.17
N TYR A 194 -19.66 -6.65 7.62
CA TYR A 194 -18.24 -6.40 7.77
C TYR A 194 -18.00 -5.46 8.95
N LYS A 195 -16.95 -5.74 9.70
CA LYS A 195 -16.45 -4.96 10.82
C LYS A 195 -14.93 -5.06 10.88
N ASN A 196 -14.25 -3.93 11.09
CA ASN A 196 -12.84 -3.89 11.46
C ASN A 196 -12.63 -2.88 12.61
N ASP A 197 -11.97 -3.33 13.68
CA ASP A 197 -11.73 -2.55 14.90
C ASP A 197 -10.48 -1.64 14.81
N ILE A 198 -9.61 -1.82 13.80
CA ILE A 198 -8.39 -1.01 13.61
C ILE A 198 -8.72 0.45 13.21
N GLY A 199 -9.92 0.71 12.71
CA GLY A 199 -10.39 2.06 12.40
C GLY A 199 -11.91 2.18 12.47
N PRO A 200 -12.53 1.82 13.60
CA PRO A 200 -13.91 1.31 13.74
C PRO A 200 -14.79 1.49 12.50
N TYR A 201 -14.61 0.59 11.53
CA TYR A 201 -15.36 0.54 10.28
C TYR A 201 -16.42 -0.56 10.41
N ILE A 202 -17.68 -0.25 10.09
CA ILE A 202 -18.76 -1.23 10.18
C ILE A 202 -19.74 -1.04 9.02
N VAL A 203 -20.10 -2.15 8.37
CA VAL A 203 -21.12 -2.21 7.32
C VAL A 203 -22.27 -3.08 7.81
N HIS A 204 -23.42 -2.45 8.00
CA HIS A 204 -24.67 -3.10 8.34
C HIS A 204 -25.52 -3.29 7.08
N ALA A 205 -26.20 -4.42 7.00
CA ALA A 205 -27.18 -4.74 5.98
C ALA A 205 -28.53 -5.04 6.61
N LEU A 206 -29.59 -4.52 6.00
CA LEU A 206 -30.96 -4.68 6.45
C LEU A 206 -31.73 -5.58 5.48
N PHE A 207 -32.14 -6.75 5.97
CA PHE A 207 -32.94 -7.72 5.22
C PHE A 207 -34.40 -7.67 5.68
N THR A 208 -35.33 -7.59 4.72
CA THR A 208 -36.78 -7.72 4.93
C THR A 208 -37.31 -8.93 4.15
N SER A 209 -38.58 -9.32 4.31
CA SER A 209 -39.14 -10.36 3.43
C SER A 209 -39.20 -9.87 1.99
N CYS A 210 -38.86 -10.76 1.05
CA CYS A 210 -38.96 -10.52 -0.39
C CYS A 210 -40.40 -10.29 -0.88
N GLY A 211 -41.42 -10.40 -0.02
CA GLY A 211 -42.84 -10.21 -0.32
C GLY A 211 -43.60 -11.53 -0.46
N SER A 212 -44.92 -11.42 -0.70
CA SER A 212 -45.83 -12.57 -0.74
C SER A 212 -45.55 -13.60 -1.86
N GLY A 213 -44.86 -13.19 -2.93
CA GLY A 213 -44.49 -14.08 -4.04
C GLY A 213 -43.31 -15.02 -3.76
N LEU A 214 -42.55 -14.80 -2.68
CA LEU A 214 -41.40 -15.62 -2.28
C LEU A 214 -41.45 -15.89 -0.76
N PRO A 215 -42.35 -16.76 -0.30
CA PRO A 215 -42.49 -17.06 1.12
C PRO A 215 -41.19 -17.62 1.70
N GLY A 216 -40.77 -17.09 2.85
CA GLY A 216 -39.55 -17.54 3.53
C GLY A 216 -38.26 -16.89 3.02
N ALA A 217 -38.26 -16.23 1.85
CA ALA A 217 -37.09 -15.52 1.34
C ALA A 217 -36.94 -14.13 1.97
N SER A 218 -35.69 -13.72 2.19
CA SER A 218 -35.33 -12.38 2.63
C SER A 218 -34.55 -11.62 1.56
N CYS A 219 -34.76 -10.30 1.48
CA CYS A 219 -34.21 -9.44 0.44
C CYS A 219 -33.56 -8.23 1.09
N LEU A 220 -32.38 -7.85 0.59
CA LEU A 220 -31.63 -6.70 1.06
C LEU A 220 -32.36 -5.41 0.68
N CYS A 221 -32.54 -4.51 1.64
CA CYS A 221 -33.29 -3.26 1.44
C CYS A 221 -32.76 -2.06 2.22
N GLY A 222 -31.60 -2.22 2.87
CA GLY A 222 -30.92 -1.10 3.49
C GLY A 222 -29.47 -1.42 3.79
N ILE A 223 -28.65 -0.38 3.79
CA ILE A 223 -27.22 -0.41 4.07
C ILE A 223 -26.93 0.76 5.00
N ALA A 224 -26.15 0.52 6.05
CA ALA A 224 -25.56 1.57 6.85
C ALA A 224 -24.05 1.34 6.99
N ILE A 225 -23.25 2.32 6.61
CA ILE A 225 -21.78 2.24 6.61
C ILE A 225 -21.29 3.31 7.55
N ARG A 226 -20.55 2.89 8.57
CA ARG A 226 -19.91 3.78 9.53
C ARG A 226 -18.41 3.76 9.32
N SER A 227 -17.82 4.94 9.23
CA SER A 227 -16.39 5.17 9.24
C SER A 227 -16.09 6.21 10.31
N LYS A 228 -15.48 5.79 11.44
CA LYS A 228 -15.28 6.64 12.63
C LYS A 228 -16.59 7.28 13.11
N CYS A 229 -16.84 8.56 12.83
CA CYS A 229 -18.10 9.24 13.11
C CYS A 229 -18.91 9.63 11.86
N SER A 230 -18.35 9.43 10.67
CA SER A 230 -19.08 9.53 9.41
C SER A 230 -20.01 8.33 9.24
N LEU A 231 -21.22 8.59 8.74
CA LEU A 231 -22.29 7.62 8.57
C LEU A 231 -22.98 7.83 7.23
N PHE A 232 -22.96 6.80 6.39
CA PHE A 232 -23.80 6.69 5.21
C PHE A 232 -24.95 5.73 5.49
N VAL A 233 -26.18 6.12 5.17
CA VAL A 233 -27.37 5.27 5.29
C VAL A 233 -28.15 5.34 3.99
N LEU A 234 -28.48 4.17 3.44
CA LEU A 234 -29.42 4.00 2.35
C LEU A 234 -30.49 3.00 2.75
N ARG A 235 -31.76 3.33 2.54
CA ARG A 235 -32.88 2.41 2.81
C ARG A 235 -34.00 2.56 1.79
N THR A 236 -34.47 1.43 1.28
CA THR A 236 -35.51 1.34 0.24
C THR A 236 -36.83 0.70 0.72
N CYS A 237 -36.85 0.03 1.88
CA CYS A 237 -38.02 -0.72 2.38
C CYS A 237 -38.75 -0.09 3.56
N GLU A 238 -40.08 0.04 3.50
CA GLU A 238 -40.94 0.69 4.50
C GLU A 238 -41.01 -0.03 5.84
N LYS A 239 -41.08 -1.37 5.80
CA LYS A 239 -41.26 -2.23 6.97
C LYS A 239 -40.27 -3.39 6.92
N ILE A 240 -39.85 -3.85 8.10
CA ILE A 240 -39.19 -5.14 8.26
C ILE A 240 -40.29 -6.18 8.48
N SER A 241 -40.41 -7.12 7.56
CA SER A 241 -41.48 -8.13 7.56
C SER A 241 -41.26 -9.18 8.67
N ARG A 242 -41.73 -8.87 9.89
CA ARG A 242 -41.93 -9.74 11.09
C ARG A 242 -42.20 -8.89 12.35
N ARG A 243 -41.90 -7.58 12.30
CA ARG A 243 -42.27 -6.58 13.32
C ARG A 243 -42.78 -5.34 12.58
N GLU A 244 -44.00 -4.89 12.85
CA GLU A 244 -44.44 -3.54 12.43
C GLU A 244 -43.67 -2.50 13.24
N LYS A 245 -42.38 -2.35 12.93
CA LYS A 245 -41.59 -1.24 13.42
C LYS A 245 -41.56 -0.22 12.30
N HIS A 246 -42.28 0.88 12.50
CA HIS A 246 -42.05 2.09 11.73
C HIS A 246 -40.62 2.56 12.08
N LEU A 247 -39.68 2.17 11.24
CA LEU A 247 -38.34 2.74 11.23
C LEU A 247 -38.40 4.11 10.53
N LEU A 248 -37.30 4.87 10.57
CA LEU A 248 -37.15 6.23 9.99
C LEU A 248 -37.95 6.46 8.67
N GLN A 249 -38.46 7.67 8.45
CA GLN A 249 -39.18 8.08 7.21
C GLN A 249 -38.40 7.74 5.92
N GLN A 250 -39.03 7.66 4.75
CA GLN A 250 -38.45 7.06 3.53
C GLN A 250 -38.68 7.85 2.23
N PRO A 251 -37.86 7.63 1.17
CA PRO A 251 -36.52 7.00 1.18
C PRO A 251 -35.52 7.88 1.93
N ILE A 252 -34.56 7.26 2.63
CA ILE A 252 -33.42 8.00 3.19
C ILE A 252 -32.17 7.53 2.46
N VAL A 253 -31.57 8.47 1.75
CA VAL A 253 -30.14 8.49 1.47
C VAL A 253 -29.59 9.63 2.32
N SER A 254 -28.75 9.32 3.30
CA SER A 254 -28.15 10.31 4.18
C SER A 254 -26.66 10.04 4.30
N LEU A 255 -25.88 11.10 4.16
CA LEU A 255 -24.47 11.11 4.50
C LEU A 255 -24.27 12.17 5.59
N THR A 256 -23.87 11.72 6.76
CA THR A 256 -23.34 12.60 7.81
C THR A 256 -21.83 12.41 7.81
N SER A 257 -21.08 13.45 7.43
CA SER A 257 -19.62 13.38 7.39
C SER A 257 -19.01 14.24 8.49
N CYS A 258 -18.06 13.66 9.23
CA CYS A 258 -17.23 14.40 10.18
C CYS A 258 -15.95 14.96 9.54
N ASP A 259 -15.43 14.24 8.54
CA ASP A 259 -14.20 14.54 7.80
C ASP A 259 -14.43 14.07 6.37
N GLU A 260 -14.16 14.92 5.38
CA GLU A 260 -14.32 14.60 3.96
C GLU A 260 -13.45 13.40 3.54
N ASN A 261 -12.38 13.11 4.27
CA ASN A 261 -11.49 11.97 4.01
C ASN A 261 -11.95 10.67 4.68
N ASP A 262 -12.99 10.69 5.52
CA ASP A 262 -13.46 9.50 6.22
C ASP A 262 -14.27 8.56 5.34
N MET A 263 -14.81 9.04 4.21
CA MET A 263 -15.59 8.21 3.28
C MET A 263 -15.77 8.91 1.93
N THR A 264 -15.39 8.24 0.85
CA THR A 264 -15.68 8.71 -0.51
C THR A 264 -16.90 7.99 -1.05
N VAL A 265 -17.96 8.73 -1.40
CA VAL A 265 -19.19 8.18 -1.98
C VAL A 265 -19.29 8.60 -3.45
N ILE A 266 -19.31 7.62 -4.35
CA ILE A 266 -19.50 7.79 -5.80
C ILE A 266 -20.82 7.14 -6.16
N HIS A 267 -21.70 7.89 -6.82
CA HIS A 267 -23.02 7.41 -7.22
C HIS A 267 -23.28 7.70 -8.70
N THR A 268 -23.68 6.66 -9.44
CA THR A 268 -23.99 6.74 -10.87
C THR A 268 -25.25 5.94 -11.16
N ASN A 269 -26.34 6.62 -11.54
CA ASN A 269 -27.66 6.02 -11.77
C ASN A 269 -28.22 5.30 -10.53
N ASP A 270 -28.16 3.97 -10.52
CA ASP A 270 -28.60 3.09 -9.43
C ASP A 270 -27.41 2.45 -8.69
N ASP A 271 -26.17 2.72 -9.15
CA ASP A 271 -24.95 2.12 -8.62
C ASP A 271 -24.26 3.04 -7.62
N TYR A 272 -23.93 2.48 -6.47
CA TYR A 272 -23.15 3.13 -5.42
C TYR A 272 -21.79 2.45 -5.29
N LYS A 273 -20.76 3.27 -5.15
CA LYS A 273 -19.40 2.86 -4.80
C LYS A 273 -18.94 3.72 -3.63
N ILE A 274 -18.60 3.08 -2.53
CA ILE A 274 -18.13 3.72 -1.31
C ILE A 274 -16.72 3.22 -0.99
N ILE A 275 -15.78 4.13 -0.79
CA ILE A 275 -14.39 3.82 -0.43
C ILE A 275 -14.13 4.33 0.99
N LEU A 276 -13.66 3.45 1.87
CA LEU A 276 -13.24 3.78 3.24
C LEU A 276 -11.79 4.29 3.25
N PRO A 277 -11.32 4.94 4.34
CA PRO A 277 -9.96 5.51 4.44
C PRO A 277 -8.85 4.46 4.34
N ILE A 278 -9.18 3.20 4.64
CA ILE A 278 -8.29 2.04 4.49
C ILE A 278 -8.34 1.42 3.08
N ALA A 279 -9.02 2.05 2.12
CA ALA A 279 -9.24 1.57 0.75
C ALA A 279 -10.17 0.35 0.60
N THR A 280 -10.84 -0.10 1.66
CA THR A 280 -11.95 -1.06 1.56
C THR A 280 -13.05 -0.45 0.68
N GLU A 281 -13.46 -1.19 -0.35
CA GLU A 281 -14.42 -0.75 -1.35
C GLU A 281 -15.74 -1.51 -1.18
N ILE A 282 -16.83 -0.78 -1.01
CA ILE A 282 -18.20 -1.31 -0.96
C ILE A 282 -18.91 -0.88 -2.23
N ARG A 283 -19.52 -1.83 -2.95
CA ARG A 283 -20.40 -1.53 -4.08
C ARG A 283 -21.76 -2.16 -3.89
N PHE A 284 -22.79 -1.46 -4.33
CA PHE A 284 -24.12 -2.04 -4.40
C PHE A 284 -24.97 -1.31 -5.43
N SER A 285 -26.00 -1.98 -5.92
CA SER A 285 -26.92 -1.41 -6.92
C SER A 285 -28.36 -1.51 -6.44
N THR A 286 -29.11 -0.42 -6.56
CA THR A 286 -30.54 -0.41 -6.23
C THR A 286 -31.37 -0.95 -7.40
N ALA A 287 -32.38 -1.76 -7.10
CA ALA A 287 -33.31 -2.31 -8.08
C ALA A 287 -34.73 -2.28 -7.52
N ARG A 288 -35.53 -1.29 -7.95
CA ARG A 288 -36.89 -1.04 -7.45
C ARG A 288 -36.90 -0.84 -5.92
N ARG A 289 -37.39 -1.83 -5.16
CA ARG A 289 -37.53 -1.76 -3.69
C ARG A 289 -36.39 -2.45 -2.92
N PHE A 290 -35.46 -3.09 -3.63
CA PHE A 290 -34.40 -3.89 -3.04
C PHE A 290 -33.03 -3.47 -3.58
N ILE A 291 -31.99 -4.02 -2.99
CA ILE A 291 -30.61 -3.88 -3.43
C ILE A 291 -30.24 -5.20 -4.11
N SER A 292 -29.82 -5.17 -5.37
CA SER A 292 -29.65 -6.37 -6.20
C SER A 292 -28.47 -7.23 -5.77
N VAL A 293 -27.35 -6.56 -5.50
CA VAL A 293 -26.10 -7.15 -5.03
C VAL A 293 -25.40 -6.12 -4.16
N ILE A 294 -24.78 -6.57 -3.08
CA ILE A 294 -23.73 -5.84 -2.38
C ILE A 294 -22.43 -6.63 -2.49
N SER A 295 -21.33 -5.94 -2.79
CA SER A 295 -19.99 -6.50 -2.76
C SER A 295 -19.09 -5.66 -1.88
N ILE A 296 -18.26 -6.34 -1.09
CA ILE A 296 -17.24 -5.73 -0.23
C ILE A 296 -15.91 -6.31 -0.64
N LYS A 297 -14.98 -5.43 -0.95
CA LYS A 297 -13.62 -5.76 -1.30
C LYS A 297 -12.70 -5.28 -0.18
N PRO A 298 -11.96 -6.19 0.48
CA PRO A 298 -11.17 -5.84 1.65
C PRO A 298 -9.93 -5.04 1.24
N SER A 299 -9.34 -4.37 2.21
CA SER A 299 -8.00 -3.77 2.15
C SER A 299 -6.93 -4.71 2.73
N VAL A 300 -5.65 -4.39 2.54
CA VAL A 300 -4.55 -5.13 3.17
C VAL A 300 -4.65 -5.13 4.70
N VAL A 301 -5.20 -4.06 5.29
CA VAL A 301 -5.38 -3.95 6.75
C VAL A 301 -6.47 -4.89 7.26
N ASP A 302 -7.43 -5.26 6.41
CA ASP A 302 -8.52 -6.18 6.77
C ASP A 302 -8.06 -7.62 6.92
N ILE A 303 -6.93 -7.98 6.33
CA ILE A 303 -6.40 -9.34 6.34
C ILE A 303 -6.21 -9.83 7.78
N ASN A 304 -6.86 -10.96 8.11
CA ASN A 304 -6.90 -11.60 9.42
C ASN A 304 -7.49 -10.74 10.56
N THR A 305 -8.11 -9.60 10.26
CA THR A 305 -8.64 -8.67 11.28
C THR A 305 -10.12 -8.37 11.10
N ALA A 306 -10.59 -8.26 9.86
CA ALA A 306 -11.99 -8.04 9.56
C ALA A 306 -12.85 -9.27 9.85
N LYS A 307 -14.08 -9.04 10.28
CA LYS A 307 -15.06 -10.08 10.65
C LYS A 307 -16.47 -9.64 10.28
N GLY A 308 -17.42 -10.58 10.21
CA GLY A 308 -18.82 -10.34 9.91
C GLY A 308 -19.41 -11.48 9.08
N LEU A 309 -20.59 -11.29 8.52
CA LEU A 309 -21.16 -12.25 7.55
C LEU A 309 -20.27 -12.47 6.32
N CYS A 310 -19.36 -11.54 6.02
CA CYS A 310 -18.36 -11.69 4.96
C CYS A 310 -17.20 -12.63 5.29
N GLY A 311 -17.14 -13.19 6.51
CA GLY A 311 -16.04 -14.05 6.95
C GLY A 311 -14.76 -13.28 7.28
N VAL A 312 -13.66 -14.01 7.46
CA VAL A 312 -12.35 -13.46 7.77
C VAL A 312 -11.50 -13.52 6.50
N PRO A 313 -10.99 -12.40 5.97
CA PRO A 313 -10.15 -12.46 4.79
C PRO A 313 -8.74 -12.93 5.17
N ASN A 314 -8.28 -14.06 4.67
CA ASN A 314 -6.93 -14.54 4.97
C ASN A 314 -5.93 -14.23 3.84
N THR A 315 -4.63 -14.24 4.16
CA THR A 315 -3.54 -14.07 3.17
C THR A 315 -3.59 -15.16 2.10
N THR A 316 -3.81 -16.40 2.52
CA THR A 316 -4.09 -17.56 1.65
C THR A 316 -5.54 -17.99 1.90
N PRO A 317 -6.35 -18.28 0.86
CA PRO A 317 -7.78 -18.52 1.07
C PRO A 317 -8.01 -19.69 2.04
N ASP A 318 -8.69 -19.43 3.15
CA ASP A 318 -9.11 -20.41 4.13
C ASP A 318 -10.60 -20.22 4.44
N LYS A 319 -11.39 -21.28 4.24
CA LYS A 319 -12.84 -21.25 4.47
C LYS A 319 -13.23 -21.79 5.84
N SER A 320 -12.25 -22.27 6.61
CA SER A 320 -12.47 -22.93 7.88
C SER A 320 -12.76 -21.95 9.02
N ASP A 321 -12.26 -20.71 8.91
CA ASP A 321 -12.46 -19.64 9.88
C ASP A 321 -13.55 -18.62 9.48
N ASP A 322 -14.05 -18.69 8.25
CA ASP A 322 -15.11 -17.81 7.73
C ASP A 322 -16.35 -17.76 8.62
N PHE A 323 -16.67 -18.86 9.32
CA PHE A 323 -17.78 -18.92 10.27
C PHE A 323 -17.34 -18.58 11.70
N THR A 324 -16.59 -17.49 11.83
CA THR A 324 -16.21 -16.91 13.13
C THR A 324 -17.36 -16.10 13.71
N LEU A 325 -17.78 -16.43 14.93
CA LEU A 325 -18.86 -15.76 15.64
C LEU A 325 -18.46 -14.34 16.07
N ARG A 326 -19.45 -13.46 16.28
CA ARG A 326 -19.25 -12.11 16.83
C ARG A 326 -18.51 -12.08 18.17
N GLY A 327 -18.73 -13.10 19.01
CA GLY A 327 -18.07 -13.28 20.31
C GLY A 327 -16.69 -13.96 20.26
N ASN A 328 -16.16 -14.21 19.06
CA ASN A 328 -15.08 -15.16 18.77
C ASN A 328 -15.51 -16.64 18.92
N GLY A 329 -14.69 -17.53 18.37
CA GLY A 329 -15.02 -18.95 18.21
C GLY A 329 -15.58 -19.26 16.83
N GLN A 330 -15.40 -20.51 16.39
CA GLN A 330 -15.77 -20.97 15.04
C GLN A 330 -16.89 -22.00 15.15
N VAL A 331 -17.81 -21.97 14.19
CA VAL A 331 -18.89 -22.96 14.06
C VAL A 331 -18.95 -23.51 12.63
N THR A 332 -19.60 -24.65 12.45
CA THR A 332 -19.84 -25.22 11.13
C THR A 332 -21.23 -24.90 10.57
N ASP A 333 -22.18 -24.57 11.45
CA ASP A 333 -23.58 -24.30 11.12
C ASP A 333 -23.77 -22.83 10.68
N GLU A 334 -24.27 -22.61 9.46
CA GLU A 334 -24.47 -21.26 8.92
C GLU A 334 -25.52 -20.44 9.68
N GLN A 335 -26.55 -21.08 10.26
CA GLN A 335 -27.62 -20.39 10.96
C GLN A 335 -27.10 -19.81 12.29
N ILE A 336 -26.37 -20.62 13.06
CA ILE A 336 -25.72 -20.17 14.31
C ILE A 336 -24.71 -19.06 14.01
N PHE A 337 -23.92 -19.22 12.95
CA PHE A 337 -22.96 -18.21 12.51
C PHE A 337 -23.65 -16.88 12.20
N ALA A 338 -24.65 -16.89 11.31
CA ALA A 338 -25.29 -15.68 10.85
C ALA A 338 -26.14 -15.00 11.92
N ASP A 339 -26.83 -15.77 12.77
CA ASP A 339 -27.58 -15.23 13.91
C ASP A 339 -26.67 -14.52 14.92
N SER A 340 -25.39 -14.92 15.04
CA SER A 340 -24.44 -14.25 15.93
C SER A 340 -24.06 -12.83 15.48
N TRP A 341 -24.25 -12.54 14.19
CA TRP A 341 -23.94 -11.26 13.54
C TRP A 341 -25.17 -10.35 13.38
N LYS A 342 -26.28 -10.73 13.99
CA LYS A 342 -27.49 -9.89 14.14
C LYS A 342 -27.30 -8.77 15.18
#